data_AF-A0A5J5GLY8-F1
#
_entry.id   AF-A0A5J5GLY8-F1
#
_cell.length_a   1.000
_cell.length_b   1.000
_cell.length_c   1.000
_cell.angle_alpha   90.00
_cell.angle_beta   90.00
_cell.angle_gamma   90.00
#
_symmetry.space_group_name_H-M   'P 1'
#
loop_
_entity.id
_entity.type
_entity.pdbx_description
1 polymer ?
#
loop_
_entity_poly.entity_id
_entity_poly.type
_entity_poly.pdbx_seq_one_letter_code
_entity_poly.pdbx_strand_id
1 'polypeptide(L)'
;MAAPQEADLLLVPLLDGSRALVQVAGLERGTMNLALTLARATEPRPVRAEEIIALLLCSERPVREGHWPVIGYERIPRLPPLAAHSTPQDPGVIEAFLNACHGLYPWDGFPQPDFFTGLLAPGIGIPDTRRMAAEFPQGGQDSPTV
;
A
#
# COMPACT_ATOMS: atom_id res chain seq x y z
N MET A 1 17.32 -7.45 -9.16
CA MET A 1 16.80 -8.52 -8.27
C MET A 1 15.99 -9.52 -9.08
N ALA A 2 15.53 -10.62 -8.47
CA ALA A 2 14.62 -11.55 -9.13
C ALA A 2 13.28 -10.86 -9.48
N ALA A 3 12.58 -11.36 -10.50
CA ALA A 3 11.23 -10.92 -10.80
C ALA A 3 10.27 -11.36 -9.69
N PRO A 4 9.22 -10.57 -9.36
CA PRO A 4 8.18 -11.00 -8.44
C PRO A 4 7.47 -12.24 -8.97
N GLN A 5 7.01 -13.08 -8.05
CA GLN A 5 6.19 -14.25 -8.29
C GLN A 5 4.83 -14.08 -7.63
N GLU A 6 3.81 -14.76 -8.16
CA GLU A 6 2.54 -14.89 -7.47
C GLU A 6 2.78 -15.51 -6.09
N ALA A 7 2.04 -15.05 -5.07
CA ALA A 7 2.19 -15.39 -3.66
C ALA A 7 3.45 -14.87 -2.94
N ASP A 8 4.31 -14.09 -3.61
CA ASP A 8 5.39 -13.35 -2.93
C ASP A 8 4.83 -12.37 -1.90
N LEU A 9 5.51 -12.28 -0.75
CA LEU A 9 5.29 -11.29 0.28
C LEU A 9 6.30 -10.15 0.11
N LEU A 10 5.77 -8.94 -0.06
CA LEU A 10 6.52 -7.71 -0.27
C LEU A 10 6.44 -6.81 0.97
N LEU A 11 7.49 -6.03 1.18
CA LEU A 11 7.46 -4.93 2.15
C LEU A 11 7.45 -3.58 1.44
N VAL A 12 6.41 -2.79 1.68
CA VAL A 12 6.28 -1.42 1.14
C VAL A 12 6.69 -0.42 2.23
N PRO A 13 7.60 0.52 1.94
CA PRO A 13 8.08 1.47 2.95
C PRO A 13 6.99 2.44 3.41
N LEU A 14 7.02 2.75 4.70
CA LEU A 14 6.19 3.76 5.33
C LEU A 14 7.06 4.94 5.80
N LEU A 15 6.48 6.13 5.92
CA LEU A 15 7.17 7.38 6.24
C LEU A 15 7.77 7.38 7.65
N ASP A 16 7.29 6.51 8.55
CA ASP A 16 7.86 6.31 9.88
C ASP A 16 9.05 5.33 9.92
N GLY A 17 9.51 4.87 8.74
CA GLY A 17 10.65 3.96 8.59
C GLY A 17 10.31 2.48 8.76
N SER A 18 9.10 2.14 9.20
CA SER A 18 8.62 0.76 9.18
C SER A 18 8.06 0.38 7.80
N ARG A 19 7.47 -0.81 7.68
CA ARG A 19 7.02 -1.35 6.40
C ARG A 19 5.68 -2.07 6.50
N ALA A 20 4.82 -1.84 5.51
CA ALA A 20 3.56 -2.56 5.34
C ALA A 20 3.78 -3.89 4.61
N LEU A 21 3.02 -4.90 4.99
CA LEU A 21 3.01 -6.22 4.36
C LEU A 21 1.99 -6.22 3.20
N VAL A 22 2.48 -6.62 2.03
CA VAL A 22 1.69 -6.75 0.81
C VAL A 22 1.93 -8.13 0.23
N GLN A 23 0.93 -8.73 -0.41
CA GLN A 23 1.10 -10.00 -1.13
C GLN A 23 0.80 -9.83 -2.62
N VAL A 24 1.60 -10.46 -3.47
CA VAL A 24 1.32 -10.58 -4.90
C VAL A 24 0.21 -11.61 -5.09
N ALA A 25 -0.99 -11.17 -5.43
CA ALA A 25 -2.16 -12.02 -5.67
C ALA A 25 -2.23 -12.56 -7.11
N GLY A 26 -1.45 -11.99 -8.03
CA GLY A 26 -1.40 -12.42 -9.43
C GLY A 26 -0.42 -11.58 -10.24
N LEU A 27 -0.07 -12.08 -11.43
CA LEU A 27 0.82 -11.40 -12.36
C LEU A 27 0.18 -11.33 -13.74
N GLU A 28 0.25 -10.15 -14.36
CA GLU A 28 -0.20 -9.94 -15.74
C GLU A 28 0.72 -8.96 -16.47
N ARG A 29 1.44 -9.46 -17.48
CA ARG A 29 2.21 -8.67 -18.47
C ARG A 29 3.03 -7.51 -17.88
N GLY A 30 3.85 -7.77 -16.85
CA GLY A 30 4.71 -6.75 -16.23
C GLY A 30 4.04 -5.92 -15.13
N THR A 31 2.80 -6.27 -14.79
CA THR A 31 2.05 -5.74 -13.63
C THR A 31 1.74 -6.85 -12.63
N MET A 32 1.64 -6.45 -11.38
CA MET A 32 1.28 -7.28 -10.24
C MET A 32 -0.11 -6.87 -9.76
N ASN A 33 -0.96 -7.84 -9.46
CA ASN A 33 -2.14 -7.63 -8.63
C ASN A 33 -1.72 -7.76 -7.17
N LEU A 34 -1.90 -6.70 -6.39
CA LEU A 34 -1.42 -6.60 -5.02
C LEU A 34 -2.58 -6.64 -4.03
N ALA A 35 -2.51 -7.58 -3.09
CA ALA A 35 -3.31 -7.60 -1.88
C ALA A 35 -2.65 -6.73 -0.80
N LEU A 36 -3.21 -5.56 -0.58
CA LEU A 36 -2.72 -4.60 0.40
C LEU A 36 -3.34 -4.85 1.78
N THR A 37 -2.54 -4.75 2.83
CA THR A 37 -2.97 -4.93 4.22
C THR A 37 -2.55 -3.75 5.08
N LEU A 38 -3.16 -3.61 6.27
CA LEU A 38 -2.71 -2.67 7.31
C LEU A 38 -1.63 -3.28 8.21
N ALA A 39 -1.15 -4.48 7.93
CA ALA A 39 -0.19 -5.10 8.80
C ALA A 39 1.22 -4.61 8.52
N ARG A 40 1.98 -4.44 9.59
CA ARG A 40 3.42 -4.21 9.52
C ARG A 40 4.15 -5.52 9.77
N ALA A 41 5.23 -5.76 9.03
CA ALA A 41 6.01 -6.98 9.17
C ALA A 41 7.48 -6.76 8.82
N THR A 42 8.34 -7.59 9.40
CA THR A 42 9.76 -7.72 9.04
C THR A 42 10.08 -9.14 8.57
N GLU A 43 9.23 -10.11 8.88
CA GLU A 43 9.37 -11.52 8.54
C GLU A 43 8.11 -12.03 7.82
N PRO A 44 8.23 -13.06 6.96
CA PRO A 44 7.10 -13.67 6.28
C PRO A 44 6.03 -14.20 7.23
N ARG A 45 4.77 -13.95 6.90
CA ARG A 45 3.62 -14.58 7.57
C ARG A 45 2.43 -14.73 6.62
N PRO A 46 1.50 -15.65 6.91
CA PRO A 46 0.23 -15.73 6.20
C PRO A 46 -0.56 -14.43 6.26
N VAL A 47 -1.04 -13.98 5.10
CA VAL A 47 -2.03 -12.92 4.96
C VAL A 47 -3.42 -13.56 4.89
N ARG A 48 -4.32 -13.12 5.77
CA ARG A 48 -5.72 -13.58 5.76
C ARG A 48 -6.58 -12.67 4.90
N ALA A 49 -7.69 -13.21 4.38
CA ALA A 49 -8.56 -12.46 3.48
C ALA A 49 -9.18 -11.22 4.16
N GLU A 50 -9.49 -11.32 5.45
CA GLU A 50 -10.03 -10.24 6.27
C GLU A 50 -9.03 -9.10 6.55
N GLU A 51 -7.73 -9.31 6.31
CA GLU A 51 -6.71 -8.27 6.47
C GLU A 51 -6.55 -7.39 5.23
N ILE A 52 -7.18 -7.78 4.11
CA ILE A 52 -6.99 -7.11 2.83
C ILE A 52 -7.92 -5.92 2.74
N ILE A 53 -7.32 -4.75 2.58
CA ILE A 53 -8.05 -3.48 2.47
C ILE A 53 -8.23 -3.01 1.03
N ALA A 54 -7.41 -3.50 0.10
CA ALA A 54 -7.46 -3.13 -1.31
C ALA A 54 -6.81 -4.20 -2.19
N LEU A 55 -7.29 -4.29 -3.44
CA LEU A 55 -6.65 -5.03 -4.53
C LEU A 55 -6.32 -4.08 -5.67
N LEU A 56 -5.04 -3.84 -5.90
CA LEU A 56 -4.55 -2.84 -6.84
C LEU A 56 -3.56 -3.45 -7.83
N LEU A 57 -3.69 -3.06 -9.10
CA LEU A 57 -2.66 -3.33 -10.10
C LEU A 57 -1.50 -2.35 -9.94
N CYS A 58 -0.26 -2.81 -10.05
CA CYS A 58 0.94 -1.98 -9.97
C CYS A 58 2.04 -2.55 -10.89
N SER A 59 2.98 -1.73 -11.37
CA SER A 59 4.15 -2.22 -12.09
C SER A 59 5.05 -3.09 -11.20
N GLU A 60 5.70 -4.11 -11.76
CA GLU A 60 6.74 -4.92 -11.10
C GLU A 60 8.04 -4.16 -10.79
N ARG A 61 8.18 -2.94 -11.31
CA ARG A 61 9.41 -2.15 -11.26
C ARG A 61 9.99 -1.97 -9.85
N PRO A 62 9.22 -1.60 -8.81
CA PRO A 62 9.75 -1.42 -7.45
C PRO A 62 10.39 -2.68 -6.87
N VAL A 63 9.88 -3.86 -7.23
CA VAL A 63 10.43 -5.14 -6.77
C VAL A 63 11.73 -5.44 -7.51
N ARG A 64 11.77 -5.22 -8.83
CA ARG A 64 12.96 -5.46 -9.66
C ARG A 64 14.14 -4.56 -9.28
N GLU A 65 13.83 -3.32 -8.92
CA GLU A 65 14.78 -2.29 -8.46
C GLU A 65 15.13 -2.42 -6.97
N GLY A 66 14.37 -3.22 -6.20
CA GLY A 66 14.64 -3.49 -4.79
C GLY A 66 14.10 -2.48 -3.80
N HIS A 67 13.24 -1.56 -4.25
CA HIS A 67 12.51 -0.64 -3.39
C HIS A 67 11.50 -1.40 -2.51
N TRP A 68 10.84 -2.41 -3.06
CA TRP A 68 9.94 -3.30 -2.33
C TRP A 68 10.56 -4.70 -2.24
N PRO A 69 11.29 -5.02 -1.17
CA PRO A 69 11.93 -6.31 -1.05
C PRO A 69 10.90 -7.43 -0.87
N VAL A 70 11.12 -8.52 -1.60
CA VAL A 70 10.46 -9.81 -1.34
C VAL A 70 11.08 -10.41 -0.08
N ILE A 71 10.25 -10.73 0.91
CA ILE A 71 10.70 -11.31 2.18
C ILE A 71 10.43 -12.80 2.29
N GLY A 72 9.52 -13.34 1.46
CA GLY A 72 9.18 -14.75 1.43
C GLY A 72 8.02 -15.01 0.49
N TYR A 73 7.52 -16.24 0.54
CA TYR A 73 6.38 -16.70 -0.24
C TYR A 73 5.40 -17.38 0.71
N GLU A 74 4.11 -17.15 0.49
CA GLU A 74 3.06 -17.79 1.28
C GLU A 74 1.82 -18.01 0.45
N ARG A 75 0.98 -18.97 0.83
CA ARG A 75 -0.25 -19.29 0.13
C ARG A 75 -1.12 -18.04 -0.03
N ILE A 76 -1.65 -17.87 -1.23
CA ILE A 76 -2.61 -16.81 -1.52
C ILE A 76 -3.91 -17.10 -0.75
N PRO A 77 -4.45 -16.11 -0.01
CA PRO A 77 -5.76 -16.24 0.59
C PRO A 77 -6.81 -16.51 -0.49
N ARG A 78 -7.87 -17.24 -0.12
CA ARG A 78 -9.04 -17.40 -0.99
C ARG A 78 -9.80 -16.09 -1.01
N LEU A 79 -9.52 -15.25 -2.01
CA LEU A 79 -10.20 -13.98 -2.19
C LEU A 79 -11.58 -14.22 -2.80
N PRO A 80 -12.65 -13.55 -2.32
CA PRO A 80 -13.84 -13.38 -3.15
C PRO A 80 -13.45 -12.65 -4.45
N PRO A 81 -14.26 -12.73 -5.52
CA PRO A 81 -14.03 -11.95 -6.73
C PRO A 81 -14.18 -10.46 -6.40
N LEU A 82 -13.12 -9.89 -5.86
CA LEU A 82 -12.94 -8.48 -5.64
C LEU A 82 -12.54 -7.90 -6.98
N ALA A 83 -13.28 -6.89 -7.44
CA ALA A 83 -12.90 -6.16 -8.63
C ALA A 83 -11.56 -5.47 -8.33
N ALA A 84 -10.47 -6.04 -8.82
CA ALA A 84 -9.20 -5.34 -8.86
C ALA A 84 -9.42 -4.05 -9.64
N HIS A 85 -8.81 -2.95 -9.17
CA HIS A 85 -8.80 -1.71 -9.95
C HIS A 85 -8.18 -2.00 -11.31
N SER A 86 -8.94 -1.78 -12.39
CA SER A 86 -8.53 -2.13 -13.75
C SER A 86 -7.39 -1.27 -14.27
N THR A 87 -7.15 -0.12 -13.63
CA THR A 87 -6.08 0.81 -13.99
C THR A 87 -4.88 0.58 -13.08
N PRO A 88 -3.70 0.22 -13.63
CA PRO A 88 -2.47 0.15 -12.85
C PRO A 88 -2.17 1.46 -12.15
N GLN A 89 -1.90 1.37 -10.85
CA GLN A 89 -1.47 2.48 -10.01
C GLN A 89 0.04 2.63 -10.08
N ASP A 90 0.48 3.88 -9.96
CA ASP A 90 1.90 4.18 -9.76
C ASP A 90 2.37 3.66 -8.40
N PRO A 91 3.60 3.13 -8.26
CA PRO A 91 4.14 2.70 -6.97
C PRO A 91 4.06 3.76 -5.88
N GLY A 92 4.28 5.04 -6.22
CA GLY A 92 4.17 6.15 -5.28
C GLY A 92 2.75 6.37 -4.78
N VAL A 93 1.73 6.04 -5.59
CA VAL A 93 0.32 6.06 -5.16
C VAL A 93 0.05 4.93 -4.16
N ILE A 94 0.59 3.73 -4.39
CA ILE A 94 0.47 2.60 -3.45
C ILE A 94 1.11 2.95 -2.10
N GLU A 95 2.32 3.51 -2.14
CA GLU A 95 3.03 3.99 -0.94
C GLU A 95 2.25 5.08 -0.23
N ALA A 96 1.77 6.11 -0.94
CA ALA A 96 0.99 7.19 -0.34
C ALA A 96 -0.32 6.68 0.28
N PHE A 97 -1.02 5.76 -0.39
CA PHE A 97 -2.25 5.15 0.11
C PHE A 97 -2.01 4.37 1.40
N LEU A 98 -0.99 3.51 1.45
CA LEU A 98 -0.65 2.77 2.67
C LEU A 98 -0.23 3.73 3.80
N ASN A 99 0.54 4.77 3.50
CA ASN A 99 0.87 5.80 4.47
C ASN A 99 -0.37 6.54 4.99
N ALA A 100 -1.33 6.86 4.12
CA ALA A 100 -2.57 7.51 4.51
C ALA A 100 -3.45 6.61 5.39
N CYS A 101 -3.52 5.32 5.05
CA CYS A 101 -4.17 4.31 5.88
C CYS A 101 -3.54 4.25 7.27
N HIS A 102 -2.24 4.47 7.39
CA HIS A 102 -1.51 4.51 8.66
C HIS A 102 -1.47 5.88 9.36
N GLY A 103 -2.13 6.91 8.83
CA GLY A 103 -2.13 8.26 9.40
C GLY A 103 -0.78 9.00 9.25
N LEU A 104 0.08 8.52 8.35
CA LEU A 104 1.40 9.07 8.07
C LEU A 104 1.40 10.03 6.88
N TYR A 105 0.36 9.98 6.05
CA TYR A 105 0.13 10.88 4.94
C TYR A 105 -1.32 11.40 4.98
N PRO A 106 -1.60 12.64 4.56
CA PRO A 106 -2.96 13.17 4.54
C PRO A 106 -3.89 12.33 3.66
N TRP A 107 -5.03 11.92 4.20
CA TRP A 107 -6.05 11.18 3.47
C TRP A 107 -6.60 11.97 2.26
N ASP A 108 -6.69 13.28 2.41
CA ASP A 108 -7.07 14.27 1.40
C ASP A 108 -5.84 14.92 0.73
N GLY A 109 -4.69 14.24 0.73
CA GLY A 109 -3.43 14.76 0.17
C GLY A 109 -3.41 14.89 -1.35
N PHE A 110 -4.38 14.28 -2.04
CA PHE A 110 -4.55 14.37 -3.50
C PHE A 110 -5.59 15.44 -3.87
N PRO A 111 -5.52 16.03 -5.08
CA PRO A 111 -6.49 17.05 -5.52
C PRO A 111 -7.95 16.60 -5.47
N GLN A 112 -8.21 15.31 -5.64
CA GLN A 112 -9.51 14.70 -5.41
C GLN A 112 -9.57 14.13 -3.98
N PRO A 113 -10.37 14.72 -3.06
CA PRO A 113 -10.36 14.31 -1.65
C PRO A 113 -10.78 12.86 -1.40
N ASP A 114 -11.62 12.31 -2.28
CA ASP A 114 -12.10 10.92 -2.18
C ASP A 114 -11.21 9.91 -2.92
N PHE A 115 -10.04 10.33 -3.41
CA PHE A 115 -9.16 9.48 -4.21
C PHE A 115 -8.81 8.17 -3.51
N PHE A 116 -8.32 8.24 -2.26
CA PHE A 116 -7.98 7.04 -1.49
C PHE A 116 -9.20 6.23 -1.07
N THR A 117 -10.35 6.89 -0.82
CA THR A 117 -11.61 6.19 -0.56
C THR A 117 -11.98 5.31 -1.74
N GLY A 118 -11.75 5.78 -2.97
CA GLY A 118 -11.96 5.02 -4.20
C GLY A 118 -11.06 3.79 -4.34
N LEU A 119 -9.90 3.74 -3.68
CA LEU A 119 -8.97 2.61 -3.77
C LEU A 119 -9.34 1.43 -2.85
N LEU A 120 -10.15 1.67 -1.82
CA LEU A 120 -10.57 0.64 -0.87
C LEU A 120 -11.38 -0.45 -1.58
N ALA A 121 -11.20 -1.70 -1.13
CA ALA A 121 -12.05 -2.80 -1.58
C ALA A 121 -13.52 -2.59 -1.14
N PRO A 122 -14.50 -3.10 -1.90
CA PRO A 122 -15.91 -2.96 -1.54
C PRO A 122 -16.22 -3.47 -0.13
N GLY A 123 -16.93 -2.65 0.66
CA GLY A 123 -17.29 -2.98 2.04
C GLY A 123 -16.20 -2.70 3.08
N ILE A 124 -14.99 -2.29 2.66
CA ILE A 124 -13.95 -1.85 3.57
C ILE A 124 -14.20 -0.39 3.96
N GLY A 125 -14.34 -0.15 5.27
CA GLY A 125 -14.45 1.20 5.82
C GLY A 125 -13.11 1.95 5.77
N ILE A 126 -13.18 3.28 5.81
CA ILE A 126 -11.97 4.09 5.88
C ILE A 126 -11.24 3.80 7.21
N PRO A 127 -9.91 3.58 7.21
CA PRO A 127 -9.16 3.29 8.43
C PRO A 127 -9.35 4.37 9.52
N ASP A 128 -9.51 3.94 10.77
CA ASP A 128 -9.65 4.84 11.93
C ASP A 128 -8.39 5.68 12.19
N THR A 129 -7.24 5.19 11.73
CA THR A 129 -5.95 5.87 11.81
C THR A 129 -5.75 6.95 10.76
N ARG A 130 -6.69 7.13 9.82
CA ARG A 130 -6.56 8.19 8.80
C ARG A 130 -6.44 9.56 9.47
N ARG A 131 -5.72 10.46 8.81
CA ARG A 131 -5.63 11.86 9.21
C ARG A 131 -5.80 12.74 7.99
N MET A 132 -6.61 13.80 8.09
CA MET A 132 -6.72 14.84 7.07
C MET A 132 -5.53 15.79 7.17
N ALA A 133 -5.26 16.56 6.11
CA ALA A 133 -4.15 17.50 6.02
C ALA A 133 -4.13 18.50 7.19
N ALA A 134 -5.31 18.95 7.63
CA ALA A 134 -5.47 19.87 8.75
C ALA A 134 -5.00 19.31 10.11
N GLU A 135 -4.89 17.98 10.22
CA GLU A 135 -4.46 17.28 11.44
C GLU A 135 -2.94 17.08 11.51
N PHE A 136 -2.20 17.43 10.45
CA PHE A 136 -0.74 17.39 10.45
C PHE A 136 -0.17 18.69 11.00
N PRO A 137 0.99 18.65 11.70
CA PRO A 137 1.66 19.86 12.16
C PRO A 137 1.90 20.79 10.97
N GLN A 138 1.32 21.99 11.00
CA GLN A 138 1.70 23.03 10.06
C GLN A 138 3.11 23.44 10.42
N GLY A 139 4.06 23.23 9.50
CA GLY A 139 5.47 23.52 9.74
C GLY A 139 5.62 24.93 10.32
N GLY A 140 6.07 25.01 11.57
CA GLY A 140 6.44 26.27 12.19
C GLY A 140 7.56 26.89 11.37
N GLN A 141 7.27 28.02 10.73
CA GLN A 141 8.30 28.91 10.21
C GLN A 141 9.02 29.57 11.39
N ASP A 142 9.86 28.83 12.10
CA ASP A 142 10.92 29.43 12.90
C ASP A 142 12.16 29.54 12.00
N SER A 143 12.17 30.58 11.16
CA SER A 143 13.42 31.05 10.57
C SER A 143 14.22 31.76 11.67
N PRO A 144 15.40 31.27 12.09
CA PRO A 144 16.26 32.06 12.94
C PRO A 144 16.74 33.27 12.13
N THR A 145 16.38 34.46 12.61
CA THR A 145 16.99 35.71 12.14
C THR A 145 18.43 35.71 12.64
N VAL A 146 19.40 35.67 11.73
CA VAL A 146 20.80 36.03 12.00
C VAL A 146 21.18 37.12 11.02
#